data_AF-A0A8T1W245-F1
#
_entry.id   AF-A0A8T1W245-F1
#
_cell.length_a   1.000
_cell.length_b   1.000
_cell.length_c   1.000
_cell.angle_alpha   90.00
_cell.angle_beta   90.00
_cell.angle_gamma   90.00
#
_symmetry.space_group_name_H-M   'P 1'
#
loop_
_entity.id
_entity.type
_entity.pdbx_description
1 polymer ?
#
loop_
_entity_poly.entity_id
_entity_poly.type
_entity_poly.pdbx_seq_one_letter_code
_entity_poly.pdbx_strand_id
1 'polypeptide(L)'
;MDAQSAAPVKRSRDEASKLLGEKMLQGWTMLGTSCPVEDCYTPLMRNKQGKMFCVRCDQFIVTEEEAKKQQAEQEAGELAAAEKEEEERRQRIEQQFRLEEQAKQAREMQELEQAKAKGATTAHGAAKRKMDSAVRATGSKSDAEVSAIRRQTLAALYQVEHPYFF
;
A
#
# COMPACT_ATOMS: atom_id res chain seq x y z
N MET A 1 -28.57 -7.62 -5.55
CA MET A 1 -28.53 -8.72 -4.56
C MET A 1 -29.47 -9.74 -5.12
N ASP A 2 -28.96 -10.60 -5.99
CA ASP A 2 -29.80 -11.48 -6.81
C ASP A 2 -29.27 -12.90 -6.65
N ALA A 3 -29.61 -13.49 -5.52
CA ALA A 3 -29.49 -14.92 -5.30
C ALA A 3 -30.65 -15.60 -6.04
N GLN A 4 -30.52 -15.78 -7.36
CA GLN A 4 -31.40 -16.68 -8.09
C GLN A 4 -31.14 -18.12 -7.62
N SER A 5 -32.01 -18.56 -6.71
CA SER A 5 -32.36 -19.97 -6.50
C SER A 5 -32.85 -20.57 -7.83
N ALA A 6 -31.94 -21.16 -8.60
CA ALA A 6 -32.24 -21.81 -9.87
C ALA A 6 -32.74 -23.24 -9.61
N ALA A 7 -33.99 -23.53 -10.01
CA ALA A 7 -34.47 -24.91 -10.07
C ALA A 7 -33.55 -25.75 -10.99
N PRO A 8 -33.31 -27.04 -10.68
CA PRO A 8 -32.35 -27.84 -11.42
C PRO A 8 -32.83 -28.05 -12.87
N VAL A 9 -32.15 -27.41 -13.82
CA VAL A 9 -32.41 -27.56 -15.25
C VAL A 9 -32.03 -28.98 -15.68
N LYS A 10 -33.02 -29.84 -15.95
CA LYS A 10 -32.78 -31.18 -16.49
C LYS A 10 -32.75 -31.11 -18.02
N ARG A 11 -31.62 -31.46 -18.62
CA ARG A 11 -31.48 -31.57 -20.09
C ARG A 11 -32.29 -32.73 -20.66
N SER A 12 -32.58 -32.66 -21.96
CA SER A 12 -33.20 -33.77 -22.67
C SER A 12 -32.27 -34.98 -22.74
N ARG A 13 -32.82 -36.18 -22.98
CA ARG A 13 -32.02 -37.40 -23.11
C ARG A 13 -31.04 -37.33 -24.29
N ASP A 14 -31.46 -36.74 -25.40
CA ASP A 14 -30.66 -36.65 -26.63
C ASP A 14 -29.49 -35.68 -26.43
N GLU A 15 -29.74 -34.54 -25.79
CA GLU A 15 -28.69 -33.58 -25.43
C GLU A 15 -27.69 -34.19 -24.43
N ALA A 16 -28.19 -34.90 -23.41
CA ALA A 16 -27.34 -35.61 -22.47
C ALA A 16 -26.46 -36.65 -23.17
N SER A 17 -26.99 -37.38 -24.15
CA SER A 17 -26.23 -38.39 -24.91
C SER A 17 -25.13 -37.75 -25.76
N LYS A 18 -25.41 -36.62 -26.40
CA LYS A 18 -24.42 -35.84 -27.15
C LYS A 18 -23.29 -35.36 -26.24
N LEU A 19 -23.64 -34.74 -25.12
CA LEU A 19 -22.68 -34.20 -24.17
C LEU A 19 -21.86 -35.30 -23.47
N LEU A 20 -22.44 -36.48 -23.20
CA LEU A 20 -21.69 -37.64 -22.71
C LEU A 20 -20.58 -38.03 -23.70
N GLY A 21 -20.91 -38.08 -24.99
CA GLY A 21 -19.94 -38.29 -26.07
C GLY A 21 -18.82 -37.25 -26.05
N GLU A 22 -19.17 -35.98 -25.97
CA GLU A 22 -18.19 -34.88 -25.91
C GLU A 22 -17.27 -34.99 -24.68
N LYS A 23 -17.81 -35.33 -23.50
CA LYS A 23 -17.01 -35.53 -22.28
C LYS A 23 -16.07 -36.73 -22.40
N MET A 24 -16.52 -37.84 -22.99
CA MET A 24 -15.64 -38.98 -23.25
C MET A 24 -14.48 -38.63 -24.19
N LEU A 25 -14.75 -37.83 -25.24
CA LEU A 25 -13.69 -37.32 -26.13
C LEU A 25 -12.71 -36.39 -25.41
N GLN A 26 -13.16 -35.66 -24.39
CA GLN A 26 -12.29 -34.86 -23.50
C GLN A 26 -11.48 -35.73 -22.50
N GLY A 27 -11.62 -37.06 -22.56
CA GLY A 27 -10.94 -38.01 -21.68
C GLY A 27 -11.59 -38.17 -20.32
N TRP A 28 -12.91 -37.94 -20.21
CA TRP A 28 -13.67 -38.27 -19.00
C TRP A 28 -14.09 -39.74 -19.02
N THR A 29 -14.17 -40.34 -17.85
CA THR A 29 -14.54 -41.75 -17.69
C THR A 29 -15.99 -41.88 -17.27
N MET A 30 -16.79 -42.63 -18.02
CA MET A 30 -18.14 -43.00 -17.60
C MET A 30 -18.06 -44.04 -16.46
N LEU A 31 -18.80 -43.80 -15.39
CA LEU A 31 -18.88 -44.69 -14.23
C LEU A 31 -20.09 -45.62 -14.36
N GLY A 32 -20.02 -46.78 -13.71
CA GLY A 32 -21.14 -47.72 -13.57
C GLY A 32 -22.19 -47.29 -12.54
N THR A 33 -22.10 -46.07 -12.02
CA THR A 33 -23.04 -45.48 -11.07
C THR A 33 -23.94 -44.46 -11.77
N SER A 34 -25.23 -44.50 -11.44
CA SER A 34 -26.23 -43.56 -11.96
C SER A 34 -26.39 -42.35 -11.04
N CYS A 35 -26.91 -41.26 -11.60
CA CYS A 35 -27.24 -40.06 -10.85
C CYS A 35 -28.33 -40.35 -9.79
N PRO A 36 -28.13 -39.93 -8.52
CA PRO A 36 -29.09 -40.16 -7.44
C PRO A 36 -30.32 -39.23 -7.50
N VAL A 37 -30.35 -38.29 -8.44
CA VAL A 37 -31.51 -37.39 -8.62
C VAL A 37 -32.67 -38.18 -9.21
N GLU A 38 -33.83 -38.05 -8.57
CA GLU A 38 -35.10 -38.63 -9.03
C GLU A 38 -35.35 -38.33 -10.52
N ASP A 39 -35.81 -39.33 -11.27
CA ASP A 39 -36.08 -39.28 -12.71
C ASP A 39 -34.87 -38.98 -13.63
N CYS A 40 -33.62 -38.95 -13.12
CA CYS A 40 -32.44 -38.68 -13.94
C CYS A 40 -31.81 -39.97 -14.51
N TYR A 41 -31.43 -40.89 -13.63
CA TYR A 41 -30.79 -42.19 -13.90
C TYR A 41 -29.64 -42.18 -14.92
N THR A 42 -29.06 -41.01 -15.21
CA THR A 42 -27.99 -40.84 -16.20
C THR A 42 -26.67 -41.30 -15.58
N PRO A 43 -25.81 -42.05 -16.31
CA PRO A 43 -24.51 -42.48 -15.78
C PRO A 43 -23.65 -41.28 -15.43
N LEU A 44 -22.94 -41.37 -14.31
CA LEU A 44 -22.02 -40.32 -13.86
C LEU A 44 -20.73 -40.37 -14.67
N MET A 45 -20.12 -39.20 -14.88
CA MET A 45 -18.83 -39.03 -15.54
C MET A 45 -17.80 -38.57 -14.52
N ARG A 46 -16.61 -39.16 -14.54
CA ARG A 46 -15.46 -38.76 -13.71
C ARG A 46 -14.45 -37.98 -14.55
N ASN A 47 -14.03 -36.83 -14.04
CA ASN A 47 -12.93 -36.06 -14.64
C ASN A 47 -11.55 -36.57 -14.18
N LYS A 48 -10.48 -36.01 -14.76
CA LYS A 48 -9.09 -36.33 -14.37
C LYS A 48 -8.74 -35.98 -12.92
N GLN A 49 -9.51 -35.08 -12.29
CA GLN A 49 -9.36 -34.71 -10.88
C GLN A 49 -10.14 -35.64 -9.93
N GLY A 50 -10.82 -36.66 -10.46
CA GLY A 50 -11.62 -37.61 -9.67
C GLY A 50 -13.06 -37.16 -9.39
N LYS A 51 -13.45 -35.93 -9.76
CA LYS A 51 -14.80 -35.39 -9.48
C LYS A 51 -15.85 -36.06 -10.35
N MET A 52 -16.98 -36.42 -9.75
CA MET A 52 -18.12 -37.03 -10.44
C MET A 52 -19.14 -35.99 -10.89
N PHE A 53 -19.68 -36.15 -12.08
CA PHE A 53 -20.55 -35.17 -12.73
C PHE A 53 -21.69 -35.84 -13.48
N CYS A 54 -22.90 -35.30 -13.33
CA CYS A 54 -24.08 -35.69 -14.09
C CYS A 54 -24.31 -34.70 -15.23
N VAL A 55 -24.20 -35.20 -16.47
CA VAL A 55 -24.36 -34.38 -17.68
C VAL A 55 -25.80 -33.90 -17.88
N ARG A 56 -26.79 -34.69 -17.46
CA ARG A 56 -28.21 -34.36 -17.60
C ARG A 56 -28.70 -33.31 -16.60
N CYS A 57 -28.23 -33.39 -15.35
CA CYS A 57 -28.56 -32.41 -14.31
C CYS A 57 -27.65 -31.18 -14.33
N ASP A 58 -26.52 -31.25 -15.05
CA ASP A 58 -25.46 -30.25 -15.03
C ASP A 58 -24.84 -30.02 -13.65
N GLN A 59 -24.82 -31.06 -12.81
CA GLN A 59 -24.38 -30.96 -11.41
C GLN A 59 -23.23 -31.92 -11.12
N PHE A 60 -22.30 -31.46 -10.28
CA PHE A 60 -21.32 -32.33 -9.66
C PHE A 60 -21.98 -33.12 -8.53
N ILE A 61 -21.71 -34.42 -8.50
CA ILE A 61 -22.14 -35.30 -7.42
C ILE A 61 -20.92 -35.51 -6.55
N VAL A 62 -21.04 -35.11 -5.29
CA VAL A 62 -19.99 -35.25 -4.29
C VAL A 62 -20.47 -36.28 -3.30
N THR A 63 -19.65 -37.27 -2.96
CA THR A 63 -19.99 -38.21 -1.89
C THR A 63 -19.93 -37.51 -0.54
N GLU A 64 -20.59 -38.06 0.48
CA GLU A 64 -20.51 -37.52 1.84
C GLU A 64 -19.05 -37.43 2.33
N GLU A 65 -18.20 -38.39 1.95
CA GLU A 65 -16.78 -38.40 2.30
C GLU A 65 -16.00 -37.27 1.59
N GLU A 66 -16.26 -37.06 0.30
CA GLU A 66 -15.63 -35.97 -0.46
C GLU A 66 -16.10 -34.61 0.02
N ALA A 67 -17.37 -34.47 0.41
CA ALA A 67 -17.93 -33.24 0.96
C ALA A 67 -17.28 -32.89 2.30
N LYS A 68 -17.16 -33.88 3.20
CA LYS A 68 -16.45 -33.70 4.48
C LYS A 68 -14.99 -33.34 4.28
N LYS A 69 -14.31 -33.97 3.30
CA LYS A 69 -12.93 -33.64 2.97
C LYS A 69 -12.79 -32.20 2.45
N GLN A 70 -13.67 -31.78 1.53
CA GLN A 70 -13.67 -30.41 1.00
C GLN A 70 -13.95 -29.38 2.10
N GLN A 71 -14.90 -29.67 3.00
CA GLN A 71 -15.19 -28.82 4.16
C GLN A 71 -14.00 -28.73 5.10
N ALA A 72 -13.38 -29.86 5.47
CA ALA A 72 -12.20 -29.87 6.33
C ALA A 72 -11.01 -29.12 5.69
N GLU A 73 -10.80 -29.24 4.38
CA GLU A 73 -9.77 -28.48 3.66
C GLU A 73 -10.07 -26.97 3.63
N GLN A 74 -11.33 -26.59 3.46
CA GLN A 74 -11.76 -25.18 3.52
C GLN A 74 -11.60 -24.60 4.92
N GLU A 75 -12.08 -25.30 5.95
CA GLU A 75 -11.95 -24.91 7.35
C GLU A 75 -10.48 -24.79 7.76
N ALA A 76 -9.63 -25.76 7.38
CA ALA A 76 -8.19 -25.68 7.62
C ALA A 76 -7.53 -24.50 6.89
N GLY A 77 -7.98 -24.20 5.66
CA GLY A 77 -7.51 -23.06 4.89
C GLY A 77 -7.91 -21.72 5.53
N GLU A 78 -9.14 -21.61 6.03
CA GLU A 78 -9.65 -20.42 6.72
C GLU A 78 -8.96 -20.19 8.07
N LEU A 79 -8.75 -21.26 8.85
CA LEU A 79 -7.97 -21.20 10.09
C LEU A 79 -6.52 -20.75 9.82
N ALA A 80 -5.86 -21.33 8.82
CA ALA A 80 -4.50 -20.94 8.46
C ALA A 80 -4.42 -19.50 7.92
N ALA A 81 -5.47 -19.01 7.24
CA ALA A 81 -5.55 -17.62 6.79
C ALA A 81 -5.74 -16.67 7.98
N ALA A 82 -6.61 -17.02 8.94
CA ALA A 82 -6.83 -16.25 10.15
C ALA A 82 -5.56 -16.16 11.02
N GLU A 83 -4.84 -17.28 11.18
CA GLU A 83 -3.55 -17.31 11.90
C GLU A 83 -2.51 -16.39 11.26
N LYS A 84 -2.40 -16.41 9.92
CA LYS A 84 -1.49 -15.51 9.19
C LYS A 84 -1.89 -14.04 9.35
N GLU A 85 -3.18 -13.72 9.26
CA GLU A 85 -3.66 -12.36 9.47
C GLU A 85 -3.37 -11.87 10.91
N GLU A 86 -3.54 -12.74 11.91
CA GLU A 86 -3.19 -12.43 13.29
C GLU A 86 -1.67 -12.20 13.44
N GLU A 87 -0.83 -13.03 12.83
CA GLU A 87 0.61 -12.86 12.84
C GLU A 87 1.03 -11.54 12.18
N GLU A 88 0.49 -11.22 11.00
CA GLU A 88 0.75 -9.95 10.31
C GLU A 88 0.33 -8.74 11.16
N ARG A 89 -0.80 -8.85 11.87
CA ARG A 89 -1.26 -7.81 12.80
C ARG A 89 -0.29 -7.63 13.96
N ARG A 90 0.22 -8.72 14.55
CA ARG A 90 1.24 -8.67 15.62
C ARG A 90 2.53 -8.02 15.14
N GLN A 91 3.01 -8.42 13.95
CA GLN A 91 4.20 -7.83 13.34
C GLN A 91 4.02 -6.33 13.07
N ARG A 92 2.84 -5.91 12.60
CA ARG A 92 2.53 -4.49 12.37
C ARG A 92 2.58 -3.68 13.67
N ILE A 93 2.01 -4.20 14.75
CA ILE A 93 2.03 -3.54 16.07
C ILE A 93 3.48 -3.40 16.57
N GLU A 94 4.29 -4.46 16.46
CA GLU A 94 5.69 -4.40 16.88
C GLU A 94 6.51 -3.39 16.06
N GLN A 95 6.33 -3.38 14.73
CA GLN A 95 6.98 -2.41 13.85
C GLN A 95 6.60 -0.97 14.20
N GLN A 96 5.31 -0.74 14.50
CA GLN A 96 4.83 0.58 14.88
C GLN A 96 5.50 1.07 16.17
N PHE A 97 5.56 0.20 17.20
CA PHE A 97 6.22 0.53 18.45
C PHE A 97 7.70 0.87 18.25
N ARG A 98 8.40 0.06 17.45
CA ARG A 98 9.82 0.30 17.11
C ARG A 98 10.04 1.65 16.44
N LEU A 99 9.18 2.02 15.49
CA LEU A 99 9.26 3.31 14.80
C LEU A 99 8.96 4.47 15.74
N GLU A 100 8.01 4.31 16.65
CA GLU A 100 7.67 5.34 17.64
C GLU A 100 8.83 5.58 18.63
N GLU A 101 9.49 4.51 19.08
CA GLU A 101 10.69 4.62 19.92
C GLU A 101 11.82 5.34 19.18
N GLN A 102 12.11 4.97 17.93
CA GLN A 102 13.10 5.65 17.10
C GLN A 102 12.75 7.13 16.89
N ALA A 103 11.48 7.45 16.65
CA ALA A 103 11.01 8.83 16.48
C ALA A 103 11.12 9.64 17.78
N LYS A 104 10.91 9.01 18.95
CA LYS A 104 11.12 9.65 20.25
C LYS A 104 12.61 9.96 20.48
N GLN A 105 13.49 8.99 20.25
CA GLN A 105 14.94 9.17 20.37
C GLN A 105 15.47 10.25 19.40
N ALA A 106 14.97 10.27 18.16
CA ALA A 106 15.35 11.29 17.18
C ALA A 106 14.89 12.69 17.59
N ARG A 107 13.66 12.83 18.13
CA ARG A 107 13.17 14.10 18.67
C ARG A 107 14.03 14.60 19.83
N GLU A 108 14.36 13.72 20.78
CA GLU A 108 15.23 14.05 21.92
C GLU A 108 16.64 14.49 21.44
N MET A 109 17.21 13.79 20.46
CA MET A 109 18.50 14.17 19.86
C MET A 109 18.44 15.54 19.18
N GLN A 110 17.38 15.82 18.41
CA GLN A 110 17.19 17.13 17.78
C GLN A 110 17.02 18.26 18.80
N GLU A 111 16.32 18.03 19.91
CA GLU A 111 16.18 19.03 20.97
C GLU A 111 17.54 19.36 21.61
N LEU A 112 18.36 18.35 21.89
CA LEU A 112 19.72 18.54 22.39
C LEU A 112 20.60 19.29 21.39
N GLU A 113 20.50 18.97 20.10
CA GLU A 113 21.23 19.67 19.04
C GLU A 113 20.78 21.13 18.91
N GLN A 114 19.47 21.39 18.92
CA GLN A 114 18.92 22.75 18.92
C GLN A 114 19.34 23.54 20.16
N ALA A 115 19.37 22.91 21.35
CA ALA A 115 19.86 23.54 22.57
C ALA A 115 21.34 23.91 22.44
N LYS A 116 22.18 23.03 21.87
CA LYS A 116 23.60 23.30 21.57
C LYS A 116 23.76 24.42 20.53
N ALA A 117 22.98 24.42 19.45
CA ALA A 117 23.01 25.46 18.42
C ALA A 117 22.53 26.83 18.94
N LYS A 118 21.49 26.86 19.78
CA LYS A 118 21.05 28.06 20.52
C LYS A 118 22.15 28.55 21.48
N GLY A 119 22.86 27.65 22.16
CA GLY A 119 24.05 27.98 22.97
C GLY A 119 25.19 28.59 22.16
N ALA A 120 25.50 28.03 20.99
CA ALA A 120 26.54 28.54 20.09
C ALA A 120 26.19 29.92 19.49
N THR A 121 24.93 30.12 19.07
CA THR A 121 24.46 31.41 18.52
C THR A 121 24.34 32.50 19.59
N THR A 122 23.94 32.17 20.83
CA THR A 122 23.94 33.13 21.94
C THR A 122 25.35 33.51 22.39
N ALA A 123 26.30 32.56 22.40
CA ALA A 123 27.72 32.85 22.67
C ALA A 123 28.36 33.70 21.55
N HIS A 124 28.14 33.37 20.27
CA HIS A 124 28.60 34.19 19.14
C HIS A 124 27.91 35.56 19.08
N GLY A 125 26.61 35.64 19.39
CA GLY A 125 25.88 36.91 19.46
C GLY A 125 26.32 37.81 20.63
N ALA A 126 26.66 37.23 21.79
CA ALA A 126 27.24 37.96 22.91
C ALA A 126 28.67 38.46 22.61
N ALA A 127 29.50 37.65 21.96
CA ALA A 127 30.82 38.05 21.50
C ALA A 127 30.75 39.17 20.44
N LYS A 128 29.84 39.04 19.46
CA LYS A 128 29.62 40.05 18.41
C LYS A 128 29.10 41.38 18.95
N ARG A 129 28.14 41.37 19.90
CA ARG A 129 27.63 42.59 20.55
C ARG A 129 28.71 43.36 21.33
N LYS A 130 29.69 42.67 21.94
CA LYS A 130 30.82 43.32 22.62
C LYS A 130 31.77 43.99 21.60
N MET A 131 32.02 43.33 20.48
CA MET A 131 32.82 43.87 19.37
C MET A 131 32.13 45.08 18.70
N ASP A 132 30.83 44.98 18.37
CA ASP A 132 30.07 46.08 17.75
C ASP A 132 29.98 47.31 18.67
N SER A 133 29.84 47.12 20.00
CA SER A 133 29.87 48.21 20.98
C SER A 133 31.22 48.95 20.99
N ALA A 134 32.34 48.20 20.96
CA ALA A 134 33.68 48.78 20.92
C ALA A 134 33.98 49.50 19.60
N VAL A 135 33.47 48.98 18.47
CA VAL A 135 33.60 49.61 17.15
C VAL A 135 32.74 50.87 17.04
N ARG A 136 31.53 50.89 17.61
CA ARG A 136 30.66 52.08 17.59
C ARG A 136 31.22 53.26 18.39
N ALA A 137 31.98 52.98 19.46
CA ALA A 137 32.67 53.99 20.25
C ALA A 137 33.85 54.66 19.51
N THR A 138 34.38 54.01 18.47
CA THR A 138 35.59 54.46 17.76
C THR A 138 35.32 54.92 16.32
N GLY A 139 34.23 54.47 15.67
CA GLY A 139 33.99 54.69 14.23
C GLY A 139 33.01 55.81 13.83
N SER A 140 32.29 56.45 14.76
CA SER A 140 31.16 57.33 14.35
C SER A 140 31.58 58.62 13.63
N LYS A 141 32.84 59.05 13.77
CA LYS A 141 33.35 60.28 13.15
C LYS A 141 33.89 60.08 11.73
N SER A 142 34.45 58.91 11.41
CA SER A 142 35.03 58.62 10.10
C SER A 142 34.01 58.08 9.09
N ASP A 143 33.01 57.31 9.52
CA ASP A 143 32.03 56.67 8.62
C ASP A 143 31.05 57.68 7.99
N ALA A 144 30.73 58.75 8.72
CA ALA A 144 29.93 59.87 8.20
C ALA A 144 30.65 60.61 7.07
N GLU A 145 31.96 60.80 7.20
CA GLU A 145 32.81 61.49 6.22
C GLU A 145 32.99 60.63 4.95
N VAL A 146 33.27 59.33 5.10
CA VAL A 146 33.39 58.39 3.98
C VAL A 146 32.07 58.22 3.22
N SER A 147 30.94 58.15 3.94
CA SER A 147 29.62 58.05 3.31
C SER A 147 29.17 59.35 2.63
N ALA A 148 29.64 60.51 3.09
CA ALA A 148 29.44 61.79 2.41
C ALA A 148 30.24 61.86 1.09
N ILE A 149 31.53 61.46 1.14
CA ILE A 149 32.40 61.40 -0.05
C ILE A 149 31.82 60.46 -1.11
N ARG A 150 31.32 59.27 -0.72
CA ARG A 150 30.69 58.32 -1.65
C ARG A 150 29.44 58.90 -2.32
N ARG A 151 28.59 59.60 -1.56
CA ARG A 151 27.38 60.24 -2.10
C ARG A 151 27.71 61.36 -3.07
N GLN A 152 28.73 62.16 -2.77
CA GLN A 152 29.18 63.25 -3.63
C GLN A 152 29.80 62.73 -4.94
N THR A 153 30.59 61.66 -4.88
CA THR A 153 31.16 61.02 -6.08
C THR A 153 30.08 60.38 -6.95
N LEU A 154 29.11 59.70 -6.35
CA LEU A 154 28.01 59.06 -7.09
C LEU A 154 27.12 60.13 -7.78
N ALA A 155 26.81 61.24 -7.10
CA ALA A 155 26.05 62.33 -7.70
C ALA A 155 26.78 63.00 -8.88
N ALA A 156 28.11 63.16 -8.79
CA ALA A 156 28.91 63.71 -9.87
C ALA A 156 28.93 62.80 -11.10
N LEU A 157 29.00 61.48 -10.92
CA LEU A 157 28.99 60.52 -12.04
C LEU A 157 27.66 60.54 -12.81
N TYR A 158 26.52 60.70 -12.11
CA TYR A 158 25.20 60.75 -12.74
C TYR A 158 24.89 62.07 -13.47
N GLN A 159 25.58 63.17 -13.16
CA GLN A 159 25.42 64.43 -13.91
C GLN A 159 26.14 64.42 -15.26
N VAL A 160 27.11 63.53 -15.45
CA VAL A 160 27.88 63.41 -16.71
C VAL A 160 27.10 62.61 -17.77
N GLU A 161 26.06 61.85 -17.40
CA GLU A 161 25.27 61.03 -18.34
C GLU A 161 24.11 61.76 -19.03
N HIS A 162 23.85 63.04 -18.75
CA HIS A 162 22.77 63.81 -19.40
C HIS A 162 23.17 65.21 -19.96
N PRO A 163 24.10 65.30 -20.91
CA PRO A 163 23.98 66.22 -22.03
C PRO A 163 23.50 65.42 -23.25
N TYR A 164 22.40 65.85 -23.88
CA TYR A 164 21.70 65.24 -25.02
C TYR A 164 20.62 64.19 -24.69
N PHE A 165 19.45 64.68 -24.28
CA PHE A 165 18.23 64.32 -25.00
C PHE A 165 17.23 65.49 -24.97
N PHE A 166 16.72 65.80 -26.16
CA PHE A 166 15.77 66.85 -26.51
C PHE A 166 14.34 66.35 -26.29
#